data_AF-A0A0M8PP46-F1
#
_entry.id   AF-A0A0M8PP46-F1
#
_cell.length_a   1.000
_cell.length_b   1.000
_cell.length_c   1.000
_cell.angle_alpha   90.00
_cell.angle_beta   90.00
_cell.angle_gamma   90.00
#
_symmetry.space_group_name_H-M   'P 1'
#
loop_
_entity.id
_entity.type
_entity.pdbx_description
1 polymer ?
#
loop_
_entity_poly.entity_id
_entity_poly.type
_entity_poly.pdbx_seq_one_letter_code
_entity_poly.pdbx_strand_id
1 'polypeptide(L)'
;MIFFFPLLRVEKYRKDSPPYKRSYCIFGLLIINWILYIAGFYTLLPVNIANLIFIPTWFIICALGAIFTILEFKNNKAFAAPLAGFTVISFVFALFLNALSHM
;
A
#
# COMPACT_ATOMS: atom_id res chain seq x y z
N MET A 1 -23.85 -5.89 8.11
CA MET A 1 -22.55 -5.55 7.49
C MET A 1 -21.87 -4.51 8.35
N ILE A 2 -20.87 -4.92 9.13
CA ILE A 2 -20.12 -4.03 10.01
C ILE A 2 -19.13 -3.26 9.13
N PHE A 3 -19.46 -2.02 8.79
CA PHE A 3 -18.52 -1.08 8.16
C PHE A 3 -17.49 -0.68 9.23
N PHE A 4 -16.32 -1.32 9.19
CA PHE A 4 -15.12 -0.83 9.86
C PHE A 4 -14.66 0.45 9.14
N PHE A 5 -15.32 1.58 9.43
CA PHE A 5 -14.70 2.88 9.22
C PHE A 5 -13.58 2.98 10.25
N PRO A 6 -12.28 3.02 9.87
CA PRO A 6 -11.27 3.35 10.84
C PRO A 6 -11.52 4.81 11.20
N LEU A 7 -12.05 4.99 12.40
CA LEU A 7 -12.02 6.16 13.28
C LEU A 7 -11.04 7.25 12.83
N LEU A 8 -11.43 8.01 11.79
CA LEU A 8 -10.83 9.28 11.46
C LEU A 8 -11.33 10.25 12.53
N ARG A 9 -10.58 10.34 13.62
CA ARG A 9 -10.59 11.55 14.45
C ARG A 9 -10.06 12.65 13.55
N VAL A 10 -10.98 13.34 12.87
CA VAL A 10 -10.73 14.59 12.15
C VAL A 10 -10.43 15.63 13.21
N GLU A 11 -9.21 15.58 13.74
CA GLU A 11 -8.67 16.62 14.58
C GLU A 11 -8.55 17.85 13.69
N LYS A 12 -9.53 18.76 13.86
CA LYS A 12 -9.60 20.14 13.34
C LYS A 12 -8.47 20.50 12.37
N TYR A 13 -8.82 20.70 11.10
CA TYR A 13 -8.14 21.52 10.08
C TYR A 13 -7.02 22.41 10.67
N ARG A 14 -5.88 21.80 11.02
CA ARG A 14 -4.61 22.50 11.04
C ARG A 14 -4.24 22.58 9.58
N LYS A 15 -3.66 23.70 9.19
CA LYS A 15 -3.12 23.88 7.84
C LYS A 15 -1.91 22.96 7.74
N ASP A 16 -2.18 21.66 7.57
CA ASP A 16 -1.17 20.63 7.51
C ASP A 16 -0.29 20.94 6.31
N SER A 17 1.02 20.88 6.53
CA SER A 17 1.99 21.07 5.47
C SER A 17 1.65 20.13 4.30
N PRO A 18 1.91 20.55 3.05
CA PRO A 18 1.72 19.66 1.92
C PRO A 18 2.52 18.38 2.16
N PRO A 19 1.94 17.20 1.85
CA PRO A 19 2.61 15.94 2.12
C PRO A 19 3.89 15.80 1.28
N TYR A 20 4.81 14.96 1.75
CA TYR A 20 6.09 14.81 1.07
C TYR A 20 5.90 14.29 -0.35
N LYS A 21 6.62 14.86 -1.32
CA LYS A 21 6.61 14.39 -2.73
C LYS A 21 6.88 12.89 -2.85
N ARG A 22 7.70 12.33 -1.94
CA ARG A 22 8.01 10.90 -1.87
C ARG A 22 6.82 10.07 -1.40
N SER A 23 5.99 10.57 -0.48
CA SER A 23 4.76 9.90 -0.03
C SER A 23 3.75 9.76 -1.18
N TYR A 24 3.63 10.78 -2.04
CA TYR A 24 2.84 10.67 -3.29
C TYR A 24 3.41 9.62 -4.25
N CYS A 25 4.74 9.57 -4.40
CA CYS A 25 5.39 8.59 -5.25
C CYS A 25 5.11 7.15 -4.79
N ILE A 26 5.22 6.87 -3.50
CA ILE A 26 4.93 5.54 -2.94
C ILE A 26 3.44 5.19 -3.03
N PHE A 27 2.56 6.16 -2.76
CA PHE A 27 1.12 5.95 -2.95
C PHE A 27 0.78 5.63 -4.42
N GLY A 28 1.38 6.35 -5.37
CA GLY A 28 1.27 6.06 -6.79
C GLY A 28 1.83 4.67 -7.15
N LEU A 29 2.97 4.28 -6.59
CA LEU A 29 3.55 2.96 -6.80
C LEU A 29 2.62 1.84 -6.31
N LEU A 30 2.01 2.01 -5.14
CA LEU A 30 1.01 1.08 -4.61
C LEU A 30 -0.18 0.94 -5.57
N ILE A 31 -0.71 2.06 -6.08
CA ILE A 31 -1.83 2.04 -7.03
C ILE A 31 -1.43 1.33 -8.33
N ILE A 32 -0.27 1.66 -8.90
CA ILE A 32 0.23 1.01 -10.12
C ILE A 32 0.41 -0.49 -9.90
N ASN A 33 0.95 -0.90 -8.75
CA ASN A 33 1.12 -2.31 -8.42
C ASN A 33 -0.23 -3.04 -8.34
N TRP A 34 -1.26 -2.41 -7.77
CA TRP A 34 -2.63 -2.93 -7.79
C TRP A 34 -3.21 -3.00 -9.20
N ILE A 35 -3.01 -1.99 -10.05
CA ILE A 35 -3.48 -2.00 -11.43
C ILE A 35 -2.81 -3.13 -12.21
N LEU A 36 -1.50 -3.30 -12.08
CA LEU A 36 -0.76 -4.42 -12.69
C LEU A 36 -1.31 -5.76 -12.22
N TYR A 37 -1.66 -5.86 -10.93
CA TYR A 37 -2.29 -7.03 -10.35
C TYR A 37 -3.76 -7.24 -10.78
N ILE A 38 -4.52 -6.23 -11.15
CA ILE A 38 -5.90 -6.44 -11.62
C ILE A 38 -5.91 -6.72 -13.13
N ALA A 39 -4.97 -6.12 -13.86
CA ALA A 39 -4.85 -6.24 -15.32
C ALA A 39 -4.33 -7.62 -15.79
N GLY A 40 -3.99 -8.54 -14.88
CA GLY A 40 -3.43 -9.83 -15.27
C GLY A 40 -2.00 -9.77 -15.79
N PHE A 41 -1.26 -8.67 -15.59
CA PHE A 41 0.09 -8.53 -16.18
C PHE A 41 1.04 -9.67 -15.79
N TYR A 42 0.86 -10.21 -14.59
CA TYR A 42 1.59 -11.32 -14.01
C TYR A 42 1.29 -12.67 -14.69
N THR A 43 0.15 -12.82 -15.38
CA THR A 43 -0.14 -14.04 -16.17
C THR A 43 0.60 -14.07 -17.50
N LEU A 44 1.22 -12.96 -17.91
CA LEU A 44 2.07 -12.91 -19.10
C LEU A 44 3.42 -13.59 -18.87
N LEU A 45 3.82 -13.79 -17.61
CA LEU A 45 5.06 -14.47 -17.23
C LEU A 45 4.77 -15.90 -16.75
N PRO A 46 5.76 -16.82 -16.88
CA PRO A 46 5.70 -18.11 -16.22
C PRO A 46 5.50 -17.95 -14.71
N VAL A 47 4.61 -18.75 -14.13
CA VAL A 47 4.17 -18.65 -12.72
C VAL A 47 5.35 -18.57 -11.74
N ASN A 48 6.40 -19.38 -11.93
CA ASN A 48 7.57 -19.38 -11.06
C ASN A 48 8.33 -18.05 -11.09
N ILE A 49 8.46 -17.44 -12.27
CA ILE A 49 9.18 -16.17 -12.45
C ILE A 49 8.33 -15.01 -11.91
N ALA A 50 7.02 -15.05 -12.16
CA ALA A 50 6.09 -14.07 -11.64
C ALA A 50 6.10 -14.06 -10.10
N ASN A 51 5.94 -15.22 -9.46
CA ASN A 51 5.93 -15.31 -8.00
C ASN A 51 7.24 -14.82 -7.38
N LEU A 52 8.39 -15.16 -7.98
CA LEU A 52 9.71 -14.77 -7.49
C LEU A 52 9.93 -13.24 -7.50
N ILE A 53 9.35 -12.52 -8.46
CA ILE A 53 9.58 -11.07 -8.61
C ILE A 53 8.47 -10.28 -7.92
N PHE A 54 7.21 -10.62 -8.19
CA PHE A 54 6.08 -9.81 -7.78
C PHE A 54 5.82 -9.88 -6.28
N ILE A 55 5.92 -11.06 -5.66
CA ILE A 55 5.65 -11.21 -4.23
C ILE A 55 6.67 -10.41 -3.40
N PRO A 56 8.00 -10.55 -3.59
CA PRO A 56 8.96 -9.73 -2.87
C PRO A 56 8.84 -8.23 -3.17
N THR A 57 8.57 -7.86 -4.43
CA THR A 57 8.36 -6.45 -4.81
C THR A 57 7.18 -5.85 -4.06
N TRP A 58 6.07 -6.58 -3.94
CA TRP A 58 4.91 -6.15 -3.18
C TRP A 58 5.25 -5.91 -1.71
N PHE A 59 6.00 -6.82 -1.09
CA PHE A 59 6.47 -6.65 0.30
C PHE A 59 7.37 -5.42 0.47
N ILE A 60 8.29 -5.16 -0.46
CA ILE A 60 9.17 -3.98 -0.43
C ILE A 60 8.34 -2.69 -0.51
N ILE A 61 7.37 -2.64 -1.44
CA ILE A 61 6.49 -1.47 -1.60
C ILE A 61 5.66 -1.26 -0.32
N CYS A 62 5.15 -2.33 0.30
CA CYS A 62 4.45 -2.24 1.58
C CYS A 62 5.35 -1.75 2.72
N ALA A 63 6.58 -2.24 2.81
CA ALA A 63 7.54 -1.78 3.83
C ALA A 63 7.85 -0.28 3.68
N LEU A 64 8.07 0.18 2.45
CA LEU A 64 8.23 1.60 2.16
C LEU A 64 6.95 2.39 2.50
N GLY A 65 5.78 1.89 2.12
CA GLY A 65 4.48 2.48 2.47
C GLY A 65 4.31 2.68 3.97
N ALA A 66 4.73 1.71 4.78
CA ALA A 66 4.67 1.79 6.24
C ALA A 66 5.62 2.86 6.79
N ILE A 67 6.85 2.92 6.29
CA ILE A 67 7.84 3.95 6.69
C ILE A 67 7.31 5.34 6.37
N PHE A 68 6.84 5.57 5.13
CA PHE A 68 6.31 6.87 4.72
C PHE A 68 5.02 7.22 5.46
N THR A 69 4.19 6.24 5.81
CA THR A 69 3.03 6.47 6.69
C THR A 69 3.44 7.02 8.05
N ILE A 70 4.46 6.43 8.70
CA ILE A 70 4.95 6.89 10.01
C ILE A 70 5.53 8.31 9.91
N LEU A 71 6.28 8.59 8.84
CA LEU A 71 6.82 9.94 8.57
C LEU A 71 5.70 10.95 8.34
N GLU A 72 4.69 10.59 7.55
CA GLU A 72 3.59 11.47 7.21
C GLU A 72 2.63 11.67 8.39
N PHE A 73 2.50 10.70 9.31
CA PHE A 73 1.65 10.84 10.49
C PHE A 73 2.06 12.01 11.39
N LYS A 74 3.34 12.40 11.34
CA LYS A 74 3.86 13.60 12.04
C LYS A 74 3.66 14.90 11.25
N ASN A 75 3.55 14.84 9.93
CA ASN A 75 3.48 16.00 9.04
C ASN A 75 2.04 16.33 8.62
N ASN A 76 1.36 15.34 8.03
CA ASN A 76 0.00 15.46 7.50
C ASN A 76 -0.79 14.19 7.82
N LYS A 77 -1.55 14.23 8.92
CA LYS A 77 -2.37 13.10 9.37
C LYS A 77 -3.45 12.73 8.36
N ALA A 78 -3.97 13.72 7.63
CA ALA A 78 -5.03 13.50 6.63
C ALA A 78 -4.55 12.66 5.44
N PHE A 79 -3.30 12.83 4.99
CA PHE A 79 -2.71 11.98 3.94
C PHE A 79 -2.12 10.68 4.48
N ALA A 80 -1.63 10.68 5.73
CA ALA A 80 -1.11 9.47 6.36
C ALA A 80 -2.18 8.37 6.51
N ALA A 81 -3.43 8.74 6.83
CA ALA A 81 -4.51 7.76 7.01
C ALA A 81 -4.84 6.92 5.75
N PRO A 82 -5.10 7.50 4.57
CA PRO A 82 -5.32 6.71 3.35
C PRO A 82 -4.07 5.94 2.93
N LEU A 83 -2.87 6.51 3.09
CA LEU A 83 -1.62 5.79 2.82
C LEU A 83 -1.47 4.56 3.73
N ALA A 84 -1.77 4.70 5.02
CA ALA A 84 -1.76 3.61 5.99
C ALA A 84 -2.74 2.51 5.60
N GLY A 85 -3.99 2.86 5.33
CA GLY A 85 -5.04 1.92 4.96
C GLY A 85 -4.67 1.13 3.71
N PHE A 86 -4.21 1.83 2.67
CA PHE A 86 -3.81 1.20 1.41
C PHE A 86 -2.59 0.29 1.57
N THR A 87 -1.63 0.68 2.40
CA THR A 87 -0.45 -0.12 2.72
C THR A 87 -0.84 -1.40 3.46
N VAL A 88 -1.72 -1.31 4.47
CA VAL A 88 -2.18 -2.47 5.25
C VAL A 88 -2.94 -3.46 4.37
N ILE A 89 -3.88 -2.97 3.54
CA ILE A 89 -4.62 -3.82 2.61
C ILE A 89 -3.65 -4.52 1.66
N SER A 90 -2.69 -3.78 1.09
CA SER A 90 -1.66 -4.32 0.21
C SER A 90 -0.80 -5.38 0.91
N PHE A 91 -0.45 -5.19 2.19
CA PHE A 91 0.36 -6.13 2.94
C PHE A 91 -0.40 -7.44 3.24
N VAL A 92 -1.66 -7.35 3.66
CA VAL A 92 -2.52 -8.53 3.85
C VAL A 92 -2.65 -9.31 2.54
N PHE A 93 -2.77 -8.60 1.42
CA PHE A 93 -2.87 -9.22 0.10
C PHE A 93 -1.55 -9.90 -0.32
N ALA A 94 -0.40 -9.27 -0.06
CA ALA A 94 0.91 -9.88 -0.28
C ALA A 94 1.10 -11.17 0.54
N LEU A 95 0.66 -11.17 1.81
CA LEU A 95 0.67 -12.38 2.64
C LEU A 95 -0.21 -13.49 2.07
N PHE A 96 -1.41 -13.14 1.59
CA PHE A 96 -2.33 -14.08 0.95
C PHE A 96 -1.73 -14.70 -0.31
N LEU A 97 -1.15 -13.88 -1.20
CA LEU A 97 -0.47 -14.35 -2.41
C LEU A 97 0.74 -15.23 -2.08
N ASN A 98 1.51 -14.86 -1.06
CA ASN A 98 2.63 -15.68 -0.61
C ASN A 98 2.16 -17.06 -0.12
N ALA A 99 1.10 -17.11 0.69
CA ALA A 99 0.51 -18.36 1.16
C ALA A 99 0.04 -19.25 0.00
N LEU A 100 -0.61 -18.67 -1.02
CA LEU A 100 -1.04 -19.40 -2.22
C LEU A 100 0.14 -19.91 -3.05
N SER A 101 1.26 -19.19 -3.10
CA SER A 101 2.44 -19.59 -3.87
C SER A 101 3.18 -20.80 -3.29
N HIS A 102 2.92 -21.12 -2.01
CA HIS A 102 3.50 -22.26 -1.30
C HIS A 102 2.58 -23.47 -1.21
N MET A 103 1.36 -23.40 -1.77
CA MET A 103 0.43 -24.52 -1.94
C MET A 103 0.69 -25.23 -3.27
#